data_AF-A0A520QIU1-F1
#
_entry.id   AF-A0A520QIU1-F1
#
_cell.length_a   1.000
_cell.length_b   1.000
_cell.length_c   1.000
_cell.angle_alpha   90.00
_cell.angle_beta   90.00
_cell.angle_gamma   90.00
#
_symmetry.space_group_name_H-M   'P 1'
#
loop_
_entity.id
_entity.type
_entity.pdbx_description
1 polymer ?
#
loop_
_entity_poly.entity_id
_entity_poly.type
_entity_poly.pdbx_seq_one_letter_code
_entity_poly.pdbx_strand_id
1 'polypeptide(L)'
;MTRAHAWLAVLVLGCQGSVLPPGGERPFRPGEDGPGPAAGCDLPQVDLAPLEHLTRAEYDRATTHLLGFEARAARDFAADDDTSGYEVGARVSPLLAEQYVDAAESLAEQAVATRFDALLDCDVAAMGEDACARQLISRFGMRAFRRPLEADEAERLFALYQVGRAYDFRTGIQVVIQGVLSAPSFLYHVESAPDPAARPGDTVALDDFAVASRLSFFLWGSIPDDTLLEAAGAGGLSDPAGLEAQARRMLEDERAIA
;
A
#
# COMPACT_ATOMS: atom_id res chain seq x y z
N MET A 1 -26.37 -3.84 -38.53
CA MET A 1 -26.64 -5.13 -37.88
C MET A 1 -25.58 -5.31 -36.79
N THR A 2 -25.86 -4.79 -35.60
CA THR A 2 -24.97 -4.75 -34.44
C THR A 2 -25.34 -5.89 -33.49
N ARG A 3 -24.39 -6.78 -33.20
CA ARG A 3 -24.52 -7.84 -32.17
C ARG A 3 -23.82 -7.37 -30.89
N ALA A 4 -24.61 -7.04 -29.89
CA ALA A 4 -24.15 -6.88 -28.50
C ALA A 4 -23.90 -8.27 -27.89
N HIS A 5 -22.70 -8.50 -27.36
CA HIS A 5 -22.39 -9.65 -26.52
C HIS A 5 -22.39 -9.17 -25.06
N ALA A 6 -23.41 -9.59 -24.32
CA ALA A 6 -23.49 -9.40 -22.88
C ALA A 6 -22.66 -10.50 -22.20
N TRP A 7 -21.64 -10.11 -21.45
CA TRP A 7 -20.91 -11.01 -20.57
C TRP A 7 -21.72 -11.21 -19.28
N LEU A 8 -21.97 -12.48 -18.95
CA LEU A 8 -22.57 -12.91 -17.70
C LEU A 8 -21.56 -12.71 -16.55
N ALA A 9 -21.83 -11.79 -15.64
CA ALA A 9 -21.24 -11.80 -14.31
C ALA A 9 -22.05 -12.75 -13.42
N VAL A 10 -21.48 -13.90 -13.06
CA VAL A 10 -22.05 -14.78 -12.04
C VAL A 10 -21.65 -14.22 -10.67
N LEU A 11 -22.50 -13.37 -10.12
CA LEU A 11 -22.48 -13.00 -8.71
C LEU A 11 -22.99 -14.17 -7.89
N VAL A 12 -22.10 -14.91 -7.22
CA VAL A 12 -22.51 -15.84 -6.16
C VAL A 12 -22.84 -15.00 -4.93
N LEU A 13 -24.06 -14.46 -4.90
CA LEU A 13 -24.66 -13.90 -3.70
C LEU A 13 -24.94 -15.06 -2.74
N GLY A 14 -24.16 -15.16 -1.67
CA GLY A 14 -24.46 -16.06 -0.56
C GLY A 14 -25.68 -15.57 0.20
N CYS A 15 -26.89 -15.84 -0.30
CA CYS A 15 -28.11 -15.59 0.46
C CYS A 15 -28.20 -16.57 1.64
N GLN A 16 -28.23 -16.08 2.88
CA GLN A 16 -28.72 -16.88 4.00
C GLN A 16 -30.25 -16.86 3.98
N GLY A 17 -30.86 -17.99 3.63
CA GLY A 17 -32.29 -18.21 3.79
C GLY A 17 -32.53 -19.28 4.85
N SER A 18 -33.23 -18.96 5.93
CA SER A 18 -33.81 -19.99 6.79
C SER A 18 -35.10 -20.50 6.15
N VAL A 19 -35.18 -21.81 5.88
CA VAL A 19 -36.38 -22.48 5.33
C VAL A 19 -37.45 -22.69 6.42
N LEU A 20 -37.18 -22.26 7.66
CA LEU A 20 -38.02 -22.49 8.82
C LEU A 20 -38.59 -21.16 9.34
N PRO A 21 -39.91 -21.05 9.55
CA PRO A 21 -40.49 -19.92 10.27
C PRO A 21 -40.01 -19.92 11.73
N PRO A 22 -39.95 -18.75 12.41
CA PRO A 22 -39.51 -18.68 13.80
C PRO A 22 -40.39 -19.56 14.69
N GLY A 23 -39.83 -20.67 15.19
CA GLY A 23 -40.48 -21.64 16.07
C GLY A 23 -41.18 -22.85 15.39
N GLY A 24 -40.97 -23.10 14.10
CA GLY A 24 -41.61 -24.23 13.39
C GLY A 24 -40.70 -25.44 13.14
N GLU A 25 -41.19 -26.66 13.40
CA GLU A 25 -40.52 -27.94 13.08
C GLU A 25 -40.81 -28.47 11.67
N ARG A 26 -41.61 -27.75 10.87
CA ARG A 26 -42.07 -28.18 9.53
C ARG A 26 -41.66 -27.20 8.42
N PRO A 27 -41.38 -27.70 7.20
CA PRO A 27 -41.02 -26.85 6.05
C PRO A 27 -42.13 -25.87 5.69
N PHE A 28 -41.74 -24.65 5.29
CA PHE A 28 -42.63 -23.60 4.81
C PHE A 28 -43.43 -24.02 3.56
N ARG A 29 -44.74 -23.73 3.52
CA ARG A 29 -45.63 -24.06 2.40
C ARG A 29 -46.19 -22.82 1.70
N PRO A 30 -45.73 -22.52 0.47
CA PRO A 30 -46.25 -21.39 -0.31
C PRO A 30 -47.76 -21.51 -0.55
N GLY A 31 -48.51 -20.48 -0.16
CA GLY A 31 -49.97 -20.42 -0.29
C GLY A 31 -50.75 -20.72 0.99
N GLU A 32 -50.21 -21.53 1.91
CA GLU A 32 -50.77 -21.72 3.27
C GLU A 32 -50.22 -20.67 4.25
N ASP A 33 -48.91 -20.44 4.21
CA ASP A 33 -48.20 -19.65 5.23
C ASP A 33 -47.95 -18.17 4.83
N GLY A 34 -48.56 -17.69 3.72
CA GLY A 34 -48.40 -16.33 3.20
C GLY A 34 -47.18 -16.15 2.27
N PRO A 35 -46.78 -14.88 1.95
CA PRO A 35 -45.51 -14.63 1.28
C PRO A 35 -44.36 -15.11 2.17
N GLY A 36 -43.41 -15.87 1.60
CA GLY A 36 -42.25 -16.36 2.35
C GLY A 36 -41.40 -15.23 2.96
N PRO A 37 -40.56 -15.54 3.96
CA PRO A 37 -39.63 -14.56 4.51
C PRO A 37 -38.80 -13.97 3.39
N ALA A 38 -38.72 -12.63 3.34
CA ALA A 38 -37.87 -11.96 2.39
C ALA A 38 -36.43 -12.42 2.62
N ALA A 39 -35.76 -12.90 1.57
CA ALA A 39 -34.33 -13.13 1.62
C ALA A 39 -33.64 -11.79 1.86
N GLY A 40 -33.22 -11.55 3.11
CA GLY A 40 -32.35 -10.44 3.44
C GLY A 40 -31.00 -10.70 2.79
N CYS A 41 -30.69 -9.96 1.73
CA CYS A 41 -29.32 -9.84 1.26
C CYS A 41 -28.64 -8.81 2.15
N ASP A 42 -28.38 -9.17 3.41
CA ASP A 42 -27.54 -8.33 4.24
C ASP A 42 -26.15 -8.35 3.60
N LEU A 43 -25.63 -7.15 3.30
CA LEU A 43 -24.24 -7.03 2.87
C LEU A 43 -23.36 -7.68 3.93
N PRO A 44 -22.31 -8.42 3.55
CA PRO A 44 -21.38 -8.97 4.52
C PRO A 44 -20.88 -7.82 5.39
N GLN A 45 -21.04 -7.93 6.71
CA GLN A 45 -20.38 -7.01 7.62
C GLN A 45 -18.88 -7.24 7.46
N VAL A 46 -18.22 -6.27 6.83
CA VAL A 46 -16.77 -6.30 6.66
C VAL A 46 -16.19 -5.83 8.00
N ASP A 47 -15.34 -6.65 8.60
CA ASP A 47 -14.62 -6.26 9.81
C ASP A 47 -13.59 -5.16 9.48
N LEU A 48 -13.04 -4.51 10.49
CA LEU A 48 -11.99 -3.51 10.30
C LEU A 48 -10.80 -4.15 9.56
N ALA A 49 -10.37 -3.54 8.45
CA ALA A 49 -9.15 -3.93 7.79
C ALA A 49 -7.97 -3.71 8.75
N PRO A 50 -7.23 -4.77 9.14
CA PRO A 50 -6.10 -4.61 10.04
C PRO A 50 -4.99 -3.81 9.34
N LEU A 51 -4.30 -2.96 10.11
CA LEU A 51 -3.10 -2.30 9.63
C LEU A 51 -1.98 -3.35 9.55
N GLU A 52 -1.75 -3.88 8.36
CA GLU A 52 -0.75 -4.92 8.15
C GLU A 52 0.65 -4.31 8.02
N HIS A 53 1.61 -4.89 8.71
CA HIS A 53 3.01 -4.50 8.61
C HIS A 53 3.67 -5.22 7.41
N LEU A 54 4.63 -4.58 6.74
CA LEU A 54 5.40 -5.22 5.66
C LEU A 54 6.09 -6.48 6.18
N THR A 55 6.05 -7.58 5.43
CA THR A 55 6.89 -8.75 5.74
C THR A 55 8.36 -8.40 5.56
N ARG A 56 9.29 -9.21 6.11
CA ARG A 56 10.73 -9.02 5.87
C ARG A 56 11.07 -9.03 4.39
N ALA A 57 10.46 -9.94 3.63
CA ALA A 57 10.68 -10.05 2.20
C ALA A 57 10.14 -8.83 1.44
N GLU A 58 8.98 -8.32 1.85
CA GLU A 58 8.43 -7.07 1.31
C GLU A 58 9.31 -5.86 1.62
N TYR A 59 9.81 -5.74 2.85
CA TYR A 59 10.71 -4.66 3.26
C TYR A 59 12.00 -4.66 2.42
N ASP A 60 12.66 -5.80 2.28
CA ASP A 60 13.90 -5.91 1.49
C ASP A 60 13.67 -5.60 0.00
N ARG A 61 12.57 -6.09 -0.60
CA ARG A 61 12.21 -5.75 -1.98
C ARG A 61 11.85 -4.27 -2.14
N ALA A 62 11.04 -3.73 -1.24
CA ALA A 62 10.62 -2.33 -1.23
C ALA A 62 11.83 -1.38 -1.14
N THR A 63 12.72 -1.61 -0.19
CA THR A 63 13.94 -0.83 -0.04
C THR A 63 14.88 -1.00 -1.25
N THR A 64 14.98 -2.21 -1.81
CA THR A 64 15.76 -2.45 -3.04
C THR A 64 15.26 -1.62 -4.22
N HIS A 65 13.95 -1.65 -4.50
CA HIS A 65 13.36 -0.89 -5.61
C HIS A 65 13.31 0.62 -5.34
N LEU A 66 13.22 1.03 -4.08
CA LEU A 66 13.20 2.44 -3.70
C LEU A 66 14.59 3.06 -3.83
N LEU A 67 15.64 2.37 -3.36
CA LEU A 67 17.01 2.88 -3.28
C LEU A 67 17.89 2.52 -4.49
N GLY A 68 17.48 1.54 -5.31
CA GLY A 68 18.19 1.16 -6.54
C GLY A 68 19.49 0.36 -6.30
N PHE A 69 19.55 -0.40 -5.21
CA PHE A 69 20.58 -1.40 -4.93
C PHE A 69 19.99 -2.52 -4.08
N GLU A 70 20.62 -3.70 -4.06
CA GLU A 70 20.12 -4.85 -3.31
C GLU A 70 20.23 -4.61 -1.79
N ALA A 71 19.10 -4.30 -1.16
CA ALA A 71 18.94 -4.16 0.28
C ALA A 71 18.59 -5.52 0.89
N ARG A 72 19.27 -5.88 1.97
CA ARG A 72 19.06 -7.15 2.69
C ARG A 72 19.10 -6.95 4.21
N ALA A 73 18.44 -5.89 4.66
CA ALA A 73 18.46 -5.42 6.05
C ALA A 73 17.48 -6.21 6.92
N ALA A 74 16.38 -6.72 6.34
CA ALA A 74 15.36 -7.43 7.10
C ALA A 74 15.77 -8.83 7.58
N ARG A 75 16.95 -9.32 7.20
CA ARG A 75 17.51 -10.59 7.67
C ARG A 75 17.68 -10.63 9.19
N ASP A 76 17.92 -9.48 9.80
CA ASP A 76 18.16 -9.36 11.24
C ASP A 76 16.88 -9.04 12.04
N PHE A 77 15.74 -8.80 11.37
CA PHE A 77 14.49 -8.44 12.03
C PHE A 77 13.92 -9.58 12.87
N ALA A 78 12.93 -9.32 13.71
CA ALA A 78 12.08 -10.38 14.28
C ALA A 78 11.34 -11.14 13.18
N ALA A 79 11.02 -12.43 13.41
CA ALA A 79 10.38 -13.28 12.40
C ALA A 79 8.95 -12.83 12.13
N ASP A 80 8.57 -12.85 10.86
CA ASP A 80 7.19 -12.62 10.45
C ASP A 80 6.26 -13.62 11.14
N ASP A 81 5.05 -13.18 11.45
CA ASP A 81 4.02 -14.03 12.02
C ASP A 81 3.43 -14.94 10.91
N ASP A 82 3.07 -16.18 11.23
CA ASP A 82 2.37 -17.09 10.31
C ASP A 82 0.90 -17.17 10.69
N THR A 83 0.04 -16.70 9.78
CA THR A 83 -1.41 -16.85 9.92
C THR A 83 -1.92 -17.81 8.84
N SER A 84 -2.16 -19.07 9.24
CA SER A 84 -2.75 -20.11 8.38
C SER A 84 -1.98 -20.39 7.09
N GLY A 85 -0.65 -20.34 7.12
CA GLY A 85 0.21 -20.59 5.97
C GLY A 85 0.51 -19.35 5.11
N TYR A 86 0.12 -18.16 5.56
CA TYR A 86 0.46 -16.88 4.95
C TYR A 86 1.35 -16.09 5.91
N GLU A 87 2.47 -15.60 5.39
CA GLU A 87 3.36 -14.70 6.13
C GLU A 87 2.69 -13.34 6.28
N VAL A 88 2.60 -12.85 7.52
CA VAL A 88 2.11 -11.52 7.87
C VAL A 88 3.21 -10.81 8.65
N GLY A 89 3.40 -9.52 8.43
CA GLY A 89 4.42 -8.76 9.13
C GLY A 89 4.28 -8.89 10.66
N ALA A 90 5.41 -9.10 11.32
CA ALA A 90 5.45 -9.33 12.75
C ALA A 90 4.82 -8.17 13.56
N ARG A 91 4.17 -8.49 14.68
CA ARG A 91 3.79 -7.45 15.65
C ARG A 91 5.01 -6.65 16.12
N VAL A 92 4.92 -5.33 16.01
CA VAL A 92 6.03 -4.43 16.38
C VAL A 92 6.28 -4.45 17.88
N SER A 93 7.43 -5.02 18.25
CA SER A 93 8.00 -4.97 19.59
C SER A 93 9.04 -3.84 19.69
N PRO A 94 9.45 -3.42 20.90
CA PRO A 94 10.52 -2.44 21.05
C PRO A 94 11.81 -2.85 20.31
N LEU A 95 12.17 -4.14 20.35
CA LEU A 95 13.32 -4.67 19.61
C LEU A 95 13.14 -4.48 18.10
N LEU A 96 11.96 -4.81 17.57
CA LEU A 96 11.71 -4.68 16.13
C LEU A 96 11.71 -3.21 15.70
N ALA A 97 11.22 -2.30 16.55
CA ALA A 97 11.29 -0.87 16.30
C ALA A 97 12.76 -0.36 16.24
N GLU A 98 13.62 -0.81 17.15
CA GLU A 98 15.06 -0.52 17.12
C GLU A 98 15.71 -1.06 15.82
N GLN A 99 15.36 -2.29 15.43
CA GLN A 99 15.85 -2.91 14.21
C GLN A 99 15.46 -2.13 12.94
N TYR A 100 14.26 -1.55 12.88
CA TYR A 100 13.89 -0.69 11.75
C TYR A 100 14.71 0.60 11.71
N VAL A 101 14.99 1.21 12.86
CA VAL A 101 15.80 2.44 12.92
C VAL A 101 17.24 2.15 12.48
N ASP A 102 17.84 1.07 12.98
CA ASP A 102 19.20 0.65 12.62
C ASP A 102 19.30 0.32 11.12
N ALA A 103 18.32 -0.41 10.59
CA ALA A 103 18.23 -0.71 9.17
C ALA A 103 18.06 0.56 8.31
N ALA A 104 17.19 1.48 8.73
CA ALA A 104 16.97 2.73 8.02
C ALA A 104 18.23 3.60 7.99
N GLU A 105 18.98 3.67 9.10
CA GLU A 105 20.26 4.39 9.17
C GLU A 105 21.30 3.77 8.23
N SER A 106 21.51 2.46 8.31
CA SER A 106 22.50 1.76 7.49
C SER A 106 22.18 1.86 5.99
N LEU A 107 20.91 1.68 5.62
CA LEU A 107 20.46 1.81 4.23
C LEU A 107 20.59 3.25 3.72
N ALA A 108 20.25 4.24 4.54
CA ALA A 108 20.38 5.65 4.17
C ALA A 108 21.85 6.03 3.96
N GLU A 109 22.75 5.61 4.86
CA GLU A 109 24.19 5.82 4.74
C GLU A 109 24.73 5.19 3.44
N GLN A 110 24.38 3.94 3.16
CA GLN A 110 24.78 3.27 1.94
C GLN A 110 24.23 3.96 0.69
N ALA A 111 22.97 4.38 0.71
CA ALA A 111 22.30 5.06 -0.39
C ALA A 111 23.02 6.37 -0.74
N VAL A 112 23.29 7.22 0.25
CA VAL A 112 24.02 8.47 0.01
C VAL A 112 25.50 8.22 -0.28
N ALA A 113 26.12 7.15 0.19
CA ALA A 113 27.52 6.86 -0.14
C ALA A 113 27.71 6.41 -1.59
N THR A 114 26.75 5.63 -2.13
CA THR A 114 26.93 4.92 -3.40
C THR A 114 26.08 5.46 -4.55
N ARG A 115 24.95 6.11 -4.25
CA ARG A 115 23.92 6.46 -5.26
C ARG A 115 23.43 7.90 -5.16
N PHE A 116 24.13 8.79 -4.46
CA PHE A 116 23.69 10.15 -4.16
C PHE A 116 23.13 10.92 -5.37
N ASP A 117 23.87 11.01 -6.47
CA ASP A 117 23.45 11.79 -7.64
C ASP A 117 22.20 11.19 -8.29
N ALA A 118 22.08 9.86 -8.29
CA ALA A 118 20.90 9.15 -8.81
C ALA A 118 19.66 9.33 -7.92
N LEU A 119 19.84 9.51 -6.60
CA LEU A 119 18.74 9.77 -5.67
C LEU A 119 18.17 11.18 -5.86
N LEU A 120 19.03 12.17 -6.08
CA LEU A 120 18.63 13.57 -6.23
C LEU A 120 17.82 13.82 -7.51
N ASP A 121 18.34 13.39 -8.66
CA ASP A 121 17.76 13.62 -10.00
C ASP A 121 17.36 15.10 -10.21
N CYS A 122 18.27 16.00 -9.85
CA CYS A 122 18.09 17.44 -9.94
C CYS A 122 19.45 18.09 -10.30
N ASP A 123 19.42 19.34 -10.79
CA ASP A 123 20.62 20.17 -10.90
C ASP A 123 20.74 21.08 -9.68
N VAL A 124 21.55 20.66 -8.70
CA VAL A 124 21.79 21.42 -7.46
C VAL A 124 22.41 22.79 -7.74
N ALA A 125 23.28 22.92 -8.76
CA ALA A 125 23.95 24.18 -9.07
C ALA A 125 22.97 25.21 -9.66
N ALA A 126 22.00 24.74 -10.47
CA ALA A 126 20.98 25.60 -11.04
C ALA A 126 19.83 25.91 -10.08
N MET A 127 19.39 24.93 -9.27
CA MET A 127 18.19 25.03 -8.44
C MET A 127 18.46 25.46 -7.00
N GLY A 128 19.66 25.20 -6.49
CA GLY A 128 19.98 25.28 -5.07
C GLY A 128 19.59 24.02 -4.31
N GLU A 129 20.31 23.78 -3.21
CA GLU A 129 20.17 22.56 -2.40
C GLU A 129 18.77 22.38 -1.82
N ASP A 130 18.16 23.43 -1.26
CA ASP A 130 16.84 23.33 -0.63
C ASP A 130 15.73 23.00 -1.64
N ALA A 131 15.80 23.59 -2.84
CA ALA A 131 14.84 23.29 -3.91
C ALA A 131 14.98 21.84 -4.38
N CYS A 132 16.23 21.38 -4.54
CA CYS A 132 16.49 19.99 -4.87
C CYS A 132 16.04 19.02 -3.76
N ALA A 133 16.31 19.34 -2.49
CA ALA A 133 15.87 18.52 -1.36
C ALA A 133 14.34 18.38 -1.33
N ARG A 134 13.59 19.46 -1.57
CA ARG A 134 12.12 19.41 -1.67
C ARG A 134 11.65 18.53 -2.83
N GLN A 135 12.31 18.60 -3.99
CA GLN A 135 12.01 17.74 -5.12
C GLN A 135 12.29 16.26 -4.80
N LEU A 136 13.42 15.95 -4.16
CA LEU A 136 13.72 14.60 -3.68
C LEU A 136 12.66 14.13 -2.69
N ILE A 137 12.34 14.93 -1.68
CA ILE A 137 11.32 14.59 -0.65
C ILE A 137 9.99 14.23 -1.30
N SER A 138 9.53 15.05 -2.25
CA SER A 138 8.26 14.81 -2.94
C SER A 138 8.28 13.51 -3.73
N ARG A 139 9.29 13.27 -4.56
CA ARG A 139 9.37 12.06 -5.41
C ARG A 139 9.62 10.79 -4.59
N PHE A 140 10.60 10.86 -3.69
CA PHE A 140 10.99 9.74 -2.84
C PHE A 140 9.86 9.36 -1.88
N GLY A 141 9.25 10.36 -1.23
CA GLY A 141 8.11 10.16 -0.35
C GLY A 141 6.89 9.61 -1.08
N MET A 142 6.61 10.07 -2.31
CA MET A 142 5.50 9.52 -3.11
C MET A 142 5.66 8.03 -3.40
N ARG A 143 6.88 7.59 -3.74
CA ARG A 143 7.18 6.17 -3.98
C ARG A 143 7.17 5.36 -2.69
N ALA A 144 7.77 5.88 -1.62
CA ALA A 144 7.89 5.19 -0.33
C ALA A 144 6.54 5.05 0.39
N PHE A 145 5.77 6.13 0.46
CA PHE A 145 4.45 6.14 1.12
C PHE A 145 3.33 5.76 0.16
N ARG A 146 3.65 5.59 -1.13
CA ARG A 146 2.78 5.05 -2.18
C ARG A 146 1.56 5.91 -2.48
N ARG A 147 1.63 7.18 -2.09
CA ARG A 147 0.64 8.24 -2.31
C ARG A 147 1.32 9.61 -2.28
N PRO A 148 0.68 10.67 -2.79
CA PRO A 148 1.17 12.02 -2.57
C PRO A 148 1.36 12.29 -1.07
N LEU A 149 2.47 12.95 -0.73
CA LEU A 149 2.71 13.40 0.64
C LEU A 149 1.68 14.45 1.04
N GLU A 150 1.20 14.38 2.28
CA GLU A 150 0.44 15.46 2.87
C GLU A 150 1.36 16.68 3.08
N ALA A 151 0.78 17.88 3.11
CA ALA A 151 1.56 19.12 3.17
C ALA A 151 2.41 19.20 4.46
N ASP A 152 1.87 18.73 5.58
CA ASP A 152 2.55 18.65 6.86
C ASP A 152 3.59 17.51 6.91
N GLU A 153 3.35 16.38 6.22
CA GLU A 153 4.36 15.33 6.04
C GLU A 153 5.58 15.85 5.27
N ALA A 154 5.34 16.52 4.15
CA ALA A 154 6.41 17.11 3.34
C ALA A 154 7.22 18.15 4.14
N GLU A 155 6.55 18.99 4.93
CA GLU A 155 7.24 19.99 5.74
C GLU A 155 8.00 19.38 6.93
N ARG A 156 7.48 18.30 7.56
CA ARG A 156 8.22 17.55 8.58
C ARG A 156 9.49 16.92 8.02
N LEU A 157 9.42 16.30 6.84
CA LEU A 157 10.58 15.74 6.16
C LEU A 157 11.58 16.84 5.77
N PHE A 158 11.10 18.00 5.32
CA PHE A 158 11.97 19.13 5.03
C PHE A 158 12.63 19.71 6.29
N ALA A 159 11.92 19.78 7.41
CA ALA A 159 12.50 20.18 8.68
C ALA A 159 13.59 19.19 9.14
N LEU A 160 13.38 17.89 8.91
CA LEU A 160 14.38 16.85 9.17
C LEU A 160 15.63 17.02 8.28
N TYR A 161 15.44 17.34 6.99
CA TYR A 161 16.52 17.74 6.09
C TYR A 161 17.32 18.91 6.66
N GLN A 162 16.66 19.97 7.15
CA GLN A 162 17.34 21.14 7.70
C GLN A 162 18.22 20.81 8.91
N VAL A 163 17.81 19.83 9.74
CA VAL A 163 18.62 19.35 10.87
C VAL A 163 19.92 18.71 10.38
N GLY A 164 19.85 17.79 9.40
CA GLY A 164 21.04 17.17 8.83
C GLY A 164 21.88 18.16 8.00
N ARG A 165 21.22 19.09 7.30
CA ARG A 165 21.85 20.12 6.46
C ARG A 165 22.73 21.06 7.27
N ALA A 166 22.48 21.22 8.57
CA ALA A 166 23.35 21.98 9.47
C ALA A 166 24.81 21.46 9.48
N TYR A 167 25.03 20.19 9.13
CA TYR A 167 26.35 19.61 8.91
C TYR A 167 26.77 19.77 7.46
N ASP A 168 26.02 19.18 6.52
CA ASP A 168 26.21 19.32 5.08
C ASP A 168 24.99 18.81 4.31
N PHE A 169 24.92 19.11 3.01
CA PHE A 169 23.79 18.73 2.16
C PHE A 169 23.55 17.23 2.09
N ARG A 170 24.61 16.41 2.01
CA ARG A 170 24.49 14.96 1.92
C ARG A 170 23.93 14.38 3.21
N THR A 171 24.39 14.86 4.37
CA THR A 171 23.84 14.50 5.67
C THR A 171 22.36 14.88 5.77
N GLY A 172 21.95 16.04 5.25
CA GLY A 172 20.55 16.42 5.14
C GLY A 172 19.69 15.39 4.42
N ILE A 173 20.15 14.92 3.25
CA ILE A 173 19.43 13.90 2.47
C ILE A 173 19.43 12.53 3.17
N GLN A 174 20.54 12.14 3.80
CA GLN A 174 20.64 10.88 4.55
C GLN A 174 19.57 10.79 5.63
N VAL A 175 19.44 11.83 6.45
CA VAL A 175 18.46 11.83 7.56
C VAL A 175 17.02 11.82 7.02
N VAL A 176 16.74 12.44 5.86
CA VAL A 176 15.42 12.31 5.21
C VAL A 176 15.14 10.86 4.82
N ILE A 177 16.08 10.19 4.15
CA ILE A 177 15.90 8.80 3.72
C ILE A 177 15.68 7.90 4.94
N GLN A 178 16.49 8.07 6.00
CA GLN A 178 16.31 7.35 7.26
C GLN A 178 14.92 7.61 7.85
N GLY A 179 14.49 8.87 7.92
CA GLY A 179 13.18 9.26 8.43
C GLY A 179 12.04 8.60 7.66
N VAL A 180 12.10 8.59 6.33
CA VAL A 180 11.10 7.94 5.46
C VAL A 180 11.07 6.42 5.68
N LEU A 181 12.22 5.75 5.73
CA LEU A 181 12.31 4.29 5.90
C LEU A 181 11.90 3.82 7.30
N SER A 182 11.90 4.71 8.30
CA SER A 182 11.43 4.44 9.66
C SER A 182 9.96 4.82 9.90
N ALA A 183 9.31 5.45 8.92
CA ALA A 183 7.96 5.98 9.08
C ALA A 183 6.88 4.89 8.97
N PRO A 184 5.78 4.98 9.76
CA PRO A 184 4.65 4.06 9.64
C PRO A 184 4.06 3.99 8.22
N SER A 185 3.99 5.11 7.49
CA SER A 185 3.50 5.14 6.10
C SER A 185 4.35 4.31 5.13
N PHE A 186 5.62 4.04 5.47
CA PHE A 186 6.47 3.10 4.74
C PHE A 186 6.32 1.67 5.26
N LEU A 187 6.40 1.50 6.59
CA LEU A 187 6.45 0.19 7.26
C LEU A 187 5.13 -0.61 7.22
N TYR A 188 4.00 0.04 6.96
CA TYR A 188 2.68 -0.60 6.97
C TYR A 188 1.95 -0.47 5.64
N HIS A 189 1.13 -1.45 5.30
CA HIS A 189 0.11 -1.34 4.26
C HIS A 189 -1.01 -0.42 4.76
N VAL A 190 -0.89 0.87 4.44
CA VAL A 190 -1.89 1.87 4.78
C VAL A 190 -2.95 1.92 3.68
N GLU A 191 -4.17 1.51 4.01
CA GLU A 191 -5.34 1.66 3.14
C GLU A 191 -6.25 2.71 3.77
N SER A 192 -6.27 3.92 3.20
CA SER A 192 -7.16 4.97 3.69
C SER A 192 -8.53 4.85 3.03
N ALA A 193 -9.57 4.95 3.85
CA ALA A 193 -10.91 5.14 3.35
C ALA A 193 -11.05 6.60 2.88
N PRO A 194 -11.40 6.88 1.61
CA PRO A 194 -11.59 8.23 1.12
C PRO A 194 -12.84 8.91 1.71
N ASP A 195 -13.78 8.13 2.29
CA ASP A 195 -14.99 8.67 2.90
C ASP A 195 -14.81 8.94 4.41
N PRO A 196 -14.70 10.21 4.84
CA PRO A 196 -14.57 10.56 6.25
C PRO A 196 -15.86 10.32 7.06
N ALA A 197 -16.98 10.03 6.39
CA ALA A 197 -18.25 9.68 7.02
C ALA A 197 -18.42 8.16 7.24
N ALA A 198 -17.51 7.34 6.71
CA ALA A 198 -17.54 5.90 6.87
C ALA A 198 -17.46 5.49 8.34
N ARG A 199 -18.28 4.52 8.72
CA ARG A 199 -18.35 3.97 10.08
C ARG A 199 -17.73 2.57 10.11
N PRO A 200 -17.29 2.09 11.28
CA PRO A 200 -16.91 0.69 11.44
C PRO A 200 -18.03 -0.24 10.94
N GLY A 201 -17.68 -1.14 10.02
CA GLY A 201 -18.62 -2.07 9.37
C GLY A 201 -19.12 -1.62 7.99
N ASP A 202 -18.85 -0.38 7.57
CA ASP A 202 -19.17 0.09 6.22
C ASP A 202 -18.18 -0.47 5.20
N THR A 203 -18.68 -0.85 4.01
CA THR A 203 -17.81 -1.13 2.87
C THR A 203 -17.44 0.19 2.20
N VAL A 204 -16.15 0.51 2.17
CA VAL A 204 -15.62 1.70 1.52
C VAL A 204 -14.89 1.33 0.24
N ALA A 205 -15.04 2.16 -0.80
CA ALA A 205 -14.20 2.05 -1.98
C ALA A 205 -12.79 2.51 -1.64
N LEU A 206 -11.77 1.77 -2.08
CA LEU A 206 -10.39 2.22 -1.98
C LEU A 206 -10.13 3.34 -2.98
N ASP A 207 -9.30 4.30 -2.59
CA ASP A 207 -8.76 5.25 -3.56
C ASP A 207 -7.75 4.58 -4.51
N ASP A 208 -7.48 5.23 -5.63
CA ASP A 208 -6.62 4.68 -6.67
C ASP A 208 -5.17 4.40 -6.20
N PHE A 209 -4.63 5.17 -5.24
CA PHE A 209 -3.30 4.90 -4.68
C PHE A 209 -3.30 3.68 -3.76
N ALA A 210 -4.38 3.47 -3.00
CA ALA A 210 -4.58 2.23 -2.25
C ALA A 210 -4.74 1.03 -3.20
N VAL A 211 -5.48 1.17 -4.31
CA VAL A 211 -5.59 0.12 -5.34
C VAL A 211 -4.22 -0.20 -5.96
N ALA A 212 -3.44 0.81 -6.33
CA ALA A 212 -2.08 0.65 -6.84
C ALA A 212 -1.19 -0.11 -5.84
N SER A 213 -1.22 0.30 -4.58
CA SER A 213 -0.43 -0.32 -3.51
C SER A 213 -0.79 -1.79 -3.36
N ARG A 214 -2.08 -2.12 -3.23
CA ARG A 214 -2.54 -3.51 -3.13
C ARG A 214 -2.13 -4.36 -4.33
N LEU A 215 -2.31 -3.84 -5.55
CA LEU A 215 -1.94 -4.57 -6.76
C LEU A 215 -0.43 -4.84 -6.81
N SER A 216 0.39 -3.86 -6.43
CA SER A 216 1.85 -3.99 -6.44
C SER A 216 2.37 -4.98 -5.41
N PHE A 217 1.86 -4.96 -4.18
CA PHE A 217 2.27 -5.94 -3.18
C PHE A 217 1.74 -7.34 -3.51
N PHE A 218 0.55 -7.44 -4.10
CA PHE A 218 0.02 -8.71 -4.55
C PHE A 218 0.86 -9.34 -5.66
N LEU A 219 1.26 -8.57 -6.68
CA LEU A 219 1.95 -9.11 -7.86
C LEU A 219 3.48 -9.12 -7.76
N TRP A 220 4.07 -8.16 -7.06
CA TRP A 220 5.53 -7.97 -6.97
C TRP A 220 6.06 -8.07 -5.53
N GLY A 221 5.18 -8.11 -4.52
CA GLY A 221 5.58 -8.06 -3.12
C GLY A 221 6.42 -6.82 -2.79
N SER A 222 6.17 -5.70 -3.47
CA SER A 222 6.98 -4.48 -3.36
C SER A 222 6.18 -3.24 -3.73
N ILE A 223 6.80 -2.06 -3.60
CA ILE A 223 6.20 -0.76 -3.91
C ILE A 223 5.81 -0.64 -5.40
N PRO A 224 4.73 0.10 -5.72
CA PRO A 224 4.34 0.39 -7.10
C PRO A 224 5.44 1.18 -7.81
N ASP A 225 5.55 0.97 -9.13
CA ASP A 225 6.41 1.80 -9.97
C ASP A 225 5.74 3.11 -10.38
N ASP A 226 6.53 4.01 -10.97
CA ASP A 226 6.06 5.36 -11.30
C ASP A 226 4.89 5.32 -12.30
N THR A 227 4.90 4.39 -13.25
CA THR A 227 3.79 4.20 -14.20
C THR A 227 2.48 3.85 -13.50
N LEU A 228 2.51 2.98 -12.48
CA LEU A 228 1.33 2.62 -11.72
C LEU A 228 0.85 3.77 -10.81
N LEU A 229 1.78 4.51 -10.19
CA LEU A 229 1.47 5.69 -9.38
C LEU A 229 0.90 6.84 -10.21
N GLU A 230 1.39 7.04 -11.44
CA GLU A 230 0.85 7.99 -12.41
C GLU A 230 -0.58 7.61 -12.84
N ALA A 231 -0.81 6.32 -13.14
CA ALA A 231 -2.15 5.82 -13.45
C ALA A 231 -3.12 6.04 -12.29
N ALA A 232 -2.66 5.85 -11.04
CA ALA A 232 -3.44 6.12 -9.85
C ALA A 232 -3.78 7.61 -9.70
N GLY A 233 -2.78 8.49 -9.87
CA GLY A 233 -2.99 9.95 -9.82
C GLY A 233 -3.94 10.47 -10.90
N ALA A 234 -4.07 9.76 -12.01
CA ALA A 234 -5.00 10.08 -13.09
C ALA A 234 -6.43 9.53 -12.89
N GLY A 235 -6.69 8.78 -11.82
CA GLY A 235 -8.00 8.14 -11.59
C GLY A 235 -8.25 6.91 -12.48
N GLY A 236 -7.19 6.33 -13.06
CA GLY A 236 -7.28 5.25 -14.04
C GLY A 236 -7.43 3.85 -13.45
N LEU A 237 -7.29 3.67 -12.13
CA LEU A 237 -7.35 2.36 -11.48
C LEU A 237 -8.73 2.04 -10.89
N SER A 238 -9.58 3.05 -10.72
CA SER A 238 -11.02 2.88 -10.50
C SER A 238 -11.76 2.33 -11.73
N ASP A 239 -11.19 2.48 -12.94
CA ASP A 239 -11.73 1.88 -14.16
C ASP A 239 -11.25 0.41 -14.32
N PRO A 240 -12.16 -0.57 -14.43
CA PRO A 240 -11.78 -1.97 -14.57
C PRO A 240 -10.84 -2.26 -15.75
N ALA A 241 -11.00 -1.57 -16.88
CA ALA A 241 -10.15 -1.77 -18.04
C ALA A 241 -8.74 -1.19 -17.80
N GLY A 242 -8.65 -0.01 -17.19
CA GLY A 242 -7.37 0.57 -16.75
C GLY A 242 -6.63 -0.31 -15.73
N LEU A 243 -7.36 -0.86 -14.74
CA LEU A 243 -6.81 -1.79 -13.76
C LEU A 243 -6.31 -3.10 -14.41
N GLU A 244 -7.09 -3.70 -15.31
CA GLU A 244 -6.67 -4.92 -16.02
C GLU A 244 -5.41 -4.68 -16.86
N ALA A 245 -5.34 -3.55 -17.57
CA ALA A 245 -4.19 -3.21 -18.38
C ALA A 245 -2.90 -3.08 -17.54
N GLN A 246 -2.98 -2.44 -16.37
CA GLN A 246 -1.85 -2.36 -15.45
C GLN A 246 -1.48 -3.72 -14.86
N ALA A 247 -2.46 -4.52 -14.41
CA ALA A 247 -2.20 -5.86 -13.89
C ALA A 247 -1.49 -6.75 -14.92
N ARG A 248 -1.92 -6.72 -16.19
CA ARG A 248 -1.28 -7.47 -17.28
C ARG A 248 0.15 -7.04 -17.52
N ARG A 249 0.41 -5.72 -17.58
CA ARG A 249 1.77 -5.17 -17.70
C ARG A 249 2.66 -5.66 -16.56
N MET A 250 2.14 -5.67 -15.33
CA MET A 250 2.90 -6.08 -14.15
C MET A 250 3.21 -7.58 -14.13
N LEU A 251 2.32 -8.42 -14.66
CA LEU A 251 2.54 -9.86 -14.81
C LEU A 251 3.60 -10.20 -15.88
N GLU A 252 3.87 -9.30 -16.81
CA GLU A 252 4.92 -9.47 -17.84
C GLU A 252 6.31 -9.00 -17.35
N ASP A 253 6.38 -8.35 -16.19
CA ASP A 253 7.61 -7.87 -15.57
C ASP A 253 8.34 -8.99 -14.80
N GLU A 254 9.68 -8.99 -14.80
CA GLU A 254 10.50 -9.99 -14.10
C GLU A 254 10.29 -10.01 -12.58
N ARG A 255 9.72 -8.95 -12.01
CA ARG A 255 9.36 -8.86 -10.59
C ARG A 255 8.13 -9.69 -10.21
N ALA A 256 7.34 -10.17 -11.18
CA ALA A 256 6.13 -10.95 -10.92
C ALA A 256 6.43 -12.20 -10.08
N ILE A 257 5.76 -12.31 -8.92
CA ILE A 257 5.86 -13.46 -8.00
C ILE A 257 4.64 -14.40 -8.06
N ALA A 258 3.68 -14.10 -8.94
CA ALA A 258 2.43 -14.83 -9.13
C ALA A 258 2.55 -16.00 -10.11
#